data_AF-A0A7S4QEQ7-F1
#
_entry.id   AF-A0A7S4QEQ7-F1
#
_cell.length_a   1.000
_cell.length_b   1.000
_cell.length_c   1.000
_cell.angle_alpha   90.00
_cell.angle_beta   90.00
_cell.angle_gamma   90.00
#
_symmetry.space_group_name_H-M   'P 1'
#
loop_
_entity.id
_entity.type
_entity.pdbx_description
1 polymer ?
#
loop_
_entity_poly.entity_id
_entity_poly.type
_entity_poly.pdbx_seq_one_letter_code
_entity_poly.pdbx_strand_id
1 'polypeptide(L)'
;MTEEKKLIVLISHGVSDRMQASNQSKTMTILDGKKVPFEKVDGMDPEQRDRRNELFNISGIRGNYPQFFFVDKNGKTEFFGDYEKFEIINDSSSYPADVLEANPDIETWEKVFGKVVESFS
;
A
#
# COMPACT_ATOMS: atom_id res chain seq x y z
N MET A 1 11.89 14.92 6.29
CA MET A 1 10.52 15.05 6.82
C MET A 1 9.59 14.49 5.76
N THR A 2 8.94 13.35 6.02
CA THR A 2 8.00 12.74 5.08
C THR A 2 6.66 13.49 5.18
N GLU A 3 6.22 14.10 4.08
CA GLU A 3 4.99 14.89 4.01
C GLU A 3 3.74 14.00 4.13
N GLU A 4 2.58 14.63 4.40
CA GLU A 4 1.28 13.96 4.32
C GLU A 4 1.08 13.32 2.95
N LYS A 5 0.49 12.13 2.95
CA LYS A 5 0.20 11.36 1.74
C LYS A 5 -1.08 10.56 1.90
N LYS A 6 -1.73 10.21 0.80
CA LYS A 6 -2.84 9.26 0.80
C LYS A 6 -2.36 7.91 0.32
N LEU A 7 -2.91 6.83 0.89
CA LEU A 7 -2.63 5.47 0.45
C LEU A 7 -3.74 5.00 -0.49
N ILE A 8 -3.34 4.46 -1.64
CA ILE A 8 -4.21 3.72 -2.54
C ILE A 8 -3.79 2.25 -2.52
N VAL A 9 -4.78 1.36 -2.41
CA VAL A 9 -4.59 -0.08 -2.51
C VAL A 9 -5.37 -0.58 -3.73
N LEU A 10 -4.64 -1.02 -4.74
CA LEU A 10 -5.20 -1.67 -5.92
C LEU A 10 -5.43 -3.16 -5.61
N ILE A 11 -6.69 -3.57 -5.66
CA ILE A 11 -7.18 -4.92 -5.42
C ILE A 11 -7.91 -5.45 -6.65
N SER A 12 -8.38 -6.69 -6.60
CA SER A 12 -9.34 -7.25 -7.53
C SER A 12 -10.23 -8.28 -6.84
N HIS A 13 -11.54 -8.04 -6.79
CA HIS A 13 -12.51 -9.02 -6.29
C HIS A 13 -12.69 -10.23 -7.23
N GLY A 14 -12.19 -10.13 -8.47
CA GLY A 14 -12.27 -11.18 -9.48
C GLY A 14 -11.05 -12.08 -9.59
N VAL A 15 -10.09 -11.96 -8.68
CA VAL A 15 -8.85 -12.75 -8.77
C VAL A 15 -9.13 -14.24 -8.52
N SER A 16 -8.72 -15.09 -9.45
CA SER A 16 -8.83 -16.55 -9.32
C SER A 16 -7.63 -17.16 -8.59
N ASP A 17 -6.51 -16.45 -8.56
CA ASP A 17 -5.33 -16.82 -7.81
C ASP A 17 -5.59 -16.73 -6.30
N ARG A 18 -5.51 -17.89 -5.62
CA ARG A 18 -5.80 -18.00 -4.18
C ARG A 18 -4.79 -17.27 -3.31
N MET A 19 -3.54 -17.18 -3.74
CA MET A 19 -2.50 -16.47 -2.99
C MET A 19 -2.76 -14.97 -3.04
N GLN A 20 -3.05 -14.42 -4.23
CA GLN A 20 -3.44 -13.01 -4.34
C GLN A 20 -4.73 -12.70 -3.57
N ALA A 21 -5.73 -13.58 -3.61
CA ALA A 21 -6.94 -13.42 -2.80
C ALA A 21 -6.64 -13.36 -1.28
N SER A 22 -5.76 -14.25 -0.81
CA SER A 22 -5.33 -14.28 0.60
C SER A 22 -4.53 -13.03 0.98
N ASN A 23 -3.57 -12.63 0.14
CA ASN A 23 -2.72 -11.46 0.35
C ASN A 23 -3.56 -10.19 0.48
N GLN A 24 -4.55 -10.00 -0.38
CA GLN A 24 -5.47 -8.86 -0.30
C GLN A 24 -6.26 -8.86 1.02
N SER A 25 -6.77 -10.02 1.43
CA SER A 25 -7.54 -10.16 2.68
C SER A 25 -6.69 -9.83 3.91
N LYS A 26 -5.43 -10.30 3.93
CA LYS A 26 -4.46 -9.95 4.98
C LYS A 26 -4.15 -8.46 4.98
N THR A 27 -3.92 -7.87 3.81
CA THR A 27 -3.68 -6.43 3.68
C THR A 27 -4.82 -5.61 4.28
N MET A 28 -6.08 -5.91 3.93
CA MET A 28 -7.23 -5.20 4.52
C MET A 28 -7.24 -5.33 6.04
N THR A 29 -7.07 -6.56 6.55
CA THR A 29 -7.05 -6.84 7.99
C THR A 29 -5.97 -6.05 8.72
N ILE A 30 -4.76 -5.96 8.16
CA ILE A 30 -3.63 -5.26 8.78
C ILE A 30 -3.85 -3.74 8.73
N LEU A 31 -4.28 -3.18 7.59
CA LEU A 31 -4.54 -1.75 7.46
C LEU A 31 -5.68 -1.31 8.40
N ASP A 32 -6.77 -2.07 8.45
CA ASP A 32 -7.91 -1.80 9.34
C ASP A 32 -7.49 -1.91 10.82
N GLY A 33 -6.77 -2.98 11.17
CA GLY A 33 -6.28 -3.20 12.54
C GLY A 33 -5.34 -2.10 13.04
N LYS A 34 -4.54 -1.53 12.13
CA LYS A 34 -3.63 -0.40 12.42
C LYS A 34 -4.24 0.97 12.13
N LYS A 35 -5.52 1.03 11.74
CA LYS A 35 -6.29 2.25 11.46
C LYS A 35 -5.61 3.17 10.44
N VAL A 36 -4.96 2.60 9.43
CA VAL A 36 -4.39 3.38 8.33
C VAL A 36 -5.51 3.67 7.33
N PRO A 37 -5.83 4.93 7.01
CA PRO A 37 -6.84 5.24 5.99
C PRO A 37 -6.30 4.92 4.60
N PHE A 38 -7.16 4.39 3.73
CA PHE A 38 -6.80 4.08 2.35
C PHE A 38 -7.99 4.15 1.39
N GLU A 39 -7.70 4.48 0.14
CA GLU A 39 -8.61 4.34 -0.99
C GLU A 39 -8.44 2.95 -1.60
N LYS A 40 -9.55 2.25 -1.86
CA LYS A 40 -9.55 0.99 -2.60
C LYS A 40 -9.84 1.25 -4.06
N VAL A 41 -8.96 0.76 -4.93
CA VAL A 41 -9.25 0.67 -6.37
C VAL A 41 -9.46 -0.79 -6.73
N ASP A 42 -10.63 -1.15 -7.26
CA ASP A 42 -10.93 -2.52 -7.68
C ASP A 42 -10.67 -2.70 -9.17
N GLY A 43 -9.70 -3.54 -9.50
CA GLY A 43 -9.32 -3.81 -10.88
C GLY A 43 -10.32 -4.64 -11.68
N MET A 44 -11.34 -5.22 -11.04
CA MET A 44 -12.47 -5.87 -11.69
C MET A 44 -13.62 -4.89 -12.02
N ASP A 45 -13.68 -3.76 -11.33
CA ASP A 45 -14.76 -2.78 -11.48
C ASP A 45 -14.61 -1.99 -12.81
N PRO A 46 -15.56 -2.10 -13.75
CA PRO A 46 -15.52 -1.36 -15.01
C PRO A 46 -15.54 0.16 -14.84
N GLU A 47 -16.13 0.69 -13.76
CA GLU A 47 -16.18 2.13 -13.50
C GLU A 47 -14.81 2.70 -13.11
N GLN A 48 -13.92 1.84 -12.58
CA GLN A 48 -12.58 2.19 -12.13
C GLN A 48 -11.50 1.88 -13.17
N ARG A 49 -11.91 1.50 -14.39
CA ARG A 49 -11.02 1.04 -15.47
C ARG A 49 -9.88 2.00 -15.75
N ASP A 50 -10.16 3.29 -15.79
CA ASP A 50 -9.18 4.32 -16.14
C ASP A 50 -8.17 4.53 -15.01
N ARG A 51 -8.66 4.64 -13.76
CA ARG A 51 -7.79 4.73 -12.57
C ARG A 51 -6.91 3.48 -12.42
N ARG A 52 -7.49 2.29 -12.61
CA ARG A 52 -6.75 1.03 -12.63
C ARG A 52 -5.67 1.00 -13.71
N ASN A 53 -5.98 1.46 -14.92
CA ASN A 53 -5.01 1.53 -16.02
C ASN A 53 -3.86 2.49 -15.71
N GLU A 54 -4.16 3.64 -15.11
CA GLU A 54 -3.15 4.59 -14.63
C GLU A 54 -2.21 3.93 -13.62
N LEU A 55 -2.75 3.27 -12.59
CA LEU A 55 -1.95 2.59 -11.56
C LEU A 55 -1.06 1.48 -12.15
N PHE A 56 -1.58 0.69 -13.07
CA PHE A 56 -0.78 -0.31 -13.79
C PHE A 56 0.33 0.31 -14.65
N ASN A 57 0.09 1.48 -15.24
CA ASN A 57 1.13 2.17 -15.99
C ASN A 57 2.21 2.75 -15.06
N ILE A 58 1.82 3.23 -13.87
CA ILE A 58 2.76 3.74 -12.85
C ILE A 58 3.63 2.61 -12.28
N SER A 59 3.05 1.45 -11.94
CA SER A 59 3.81 0.32 -11.39
C SER A 59 4.55 -0.49 -12.45
N GLY A 60 4.07 -0.47 -13.70
CA GLY A 60 4.54 -1.37 -14.76
C GLY A 60 4.07 -2.83 -14.57
N ILE A 61 3.24 -3.11 -13.57
CA ILE A 61 2.83 -4.47 -13.19
C ILE A 61 1.32 -4.62 -13.37
N ARG A 62 0.90 -5.54 -14.25
CA ARG A 62 -0.51 -5.84 -14.51
C ARG A 62 -0.93 -7.17 -13.89
N GLY A 63 -2.12 -7.21 -13.31
CA GLY A 63 -2.74 -8.45 -12.83
C GLY A 63 -2.06 -9.08 -11.61
N ASN A 64 -1.29 -8.29 -10.86
CA ASN A 64 -0.73 -8.67 -9.56
C ASN A 64 -1.38 -7.80 -8.47
N TYR A 65 -1.89 -8.42 -7.42
CA TYR A 65 -2.63 -7.75 -6.36
C TYR A 65 -2.24 -8.34 -4.99
N PRO A 66 -2.26 -7.53 -3.91
CA PRO A 66 -2.46 -6.07 -3.92
C PRO A 66 -1.24 -5.30 -4.46
N GLN A 67 -1.48 -4.07 -4.94
CA GLN A 67 -0.44 -3.08 -5.20
C GLN A 67 -0.72 -1.81 -4.39
N PHE A 68 0.33 -1.16 -3.91
CA PHE A 68 0.25 0.00 -3.04
C PHE A 68 0.81 1.24 -3.72
N PHE A 69 0.13 2.36 -3.58
CA PHE A 69 0.55 3.64 -4.14
C PHE A 69 0.38 4.74 -3.12
N PHE A 70 1.26 5.74 -3.16
CA PHE A 70 1.09 6.97 -2.42
C PHE A 70 0.72 8.11 -3.34
N VAL A 71 -0.18 8.96 -2.88
CA VAL A 71 -0.52 10.23 -3.52
C VAL A 71 -0.03 11.36 -2.64
N ASP A 72 0.74 12.28 -3.20
CA ASP A 72 1.18 13.49 -2.50
C ASP A 72 0.11 14.60 -2.56
N LYS A 73 0.35 15.70 -1.83
CA LYS A 73 -0.56 16.86 -1.81
C LYS A 73 -0.77 17.53 -3.18
N ASN A 74 0.15 17.32 -4.12
CA ASN A 74 0.07 17.85 -5.49
C ASN A 74 -0.69 16.91 -6.43
N GLY A 75 -1.17 15.77 -5.93
CA GLY A 75 -1.84 14.73 -6.72
C GLY A 75 -0.89 13.78 -7.45
N LYS A 76 0.42 13.87 -7.22
CA LYS A 76 1.40 12.95 -7.82
C LYS A 76 1.21 11.57 -7.20
N THR A 77 0.92 10.57 -8.03
CA THR A 77 0.80 9.17 -7.61
C THR A 77 2.10 8.43 -7.89
N GLU A 78 2.62 7.71 -6.89
CA GLU A 78 3.84 6.93 -6.99
C GLU A 78 3.60 5.49 -6.52
N PHE A 79 4.20 4.53 -7.23
CA PHE A 79 4.17 3.13 -6.82
C PHE A 79 5.05 2.92 -5.59
N PHE A 80 4.47 2.32 -4.55
CA PHE A 80 5.16 2.03 -3.31
C PHE A 80 5.74 0.61 -3.28
N GLY A 81 4.96 -0.38 -3.74
CA GLY A 81 5.34 -1.79 -3.71
C GLY A 81 4.14 -2.72 -3.82
N ASP A 82 4.41 -4.02 -3.73
CA ASP A 82 3.44 -5.10 -3.69
C ASP A 82 3.27 -5.67 -2.27
N TYR A 83 2.64 -6.83 -2.17
CA TYR A 83 2.41 -7.51 -0.89
C TYR A 83 3.69 -7.90 -0.16
N GLU A 84 4.74 -8.35 -0.86
CA GLU A 84 5.98 -8.79 -0.23
C GLU A 84 6.64 -7.64 0.53
N LYS A 85 6.74 -6.48 -0.11
CA LYS A 85 7.25 -5.27 0.56
C LYS A 85 6.38 -4.88 1.76
N PHE A 86 5.05 -4.92 1.62
CA PHE A 86 4.12 -4.59 2.69
C PHE A 86 4.27 -5.52 3.90
N GLU A 87 4.42 -6.82 3.67
CA GLU A 87 4.60 -7.83 4.72
C GLU A 87 5.94 -7.62 5.45
N ILE A 88 7.03 -7.38 4.72
CA ILE A 88 8.34 -7.06 5.31
C ILE A 88 8.25 -5.85 6.25
N ILE A 89 7.55 -4.79 5.85
CA ILE A 89 7.38 -3.58 6.69
C ILE A 89 6.52 -3.85 7.93
N ASN A 90 5.48 -4.67 7.76
CA ASN A 90 4.65 -5.08 8.88
C ASN A 90 5.48 -5.85 9.92
N ASP A 91 6.36 -6.75 9.46
CA ASP A 91 7.17 -7.61 10.31
C ASP A 91 8.37 -6.86 10.92
N SER A 92 9.04 -6.02 10.15
CA SER A 92 10.20 -5.21 10.60
C SER A 92 9.85 -4.28 11.76
N SER A 93 8.58 -3.93 11.90
CA SER A 93 8.07 -3.10 12.99
C SER A 93 8.11 -3.79 14.36
N SER A 94 8.38 -5.09 14.39
CA SER A 94 8.58 -5.87 15.62
C SER A 94 10.04 -5.99 16.04
N TYR A 95 10.98 -5.47 15.24
CA TYR A 95 12.40 -5.55 15.56
C TYR A 95 12.76 -4.75 16.83
N PRO A 96 13.74 -5.22 17.61
CA PRO A 96 14.24 -4.50 18.77
C PRO A 96 14.72 -3.08 18.43
N ALA A 97 14.57 -2.15 19.38
CA ALA A 97 14.91 -0.74 19.17
C ALA A 97 16.39 -0.54 18.80
N ASP A 98 17.30 -1.27 19.43
CA ASP A 98 18.73 -1.25 19.14
C ASP A 98 19.05 -1.72 17.72
N VAL A 99 18.32 -2.70 17.20
CA VAL A 99 18.43 -3.15 15.81
C VAL A 99 17.96 -2.06 14.84
N LEU A 100 16.84 -1.39 15.14
CA LEU A 100 16.31 -0.31 14.31
C LEU A 100 17.19 0.95 14.34
N GLU A 101 17.80 1.26 15.48
CA GLU A 101 18.76 2.35 15.65
C GLU A 101 20.05 2.09 14.87
N ALA A 102 20.55 0.85 14.89
CA ALA A 102 21.73 0.45 14.13
C ALA A 102 21.49 0.38 12.61
N ASN A 103 20.23 0.26 12.18
CA ASN A 103 19.85 0.08 10.78
C ASN A 103 18.74 1.08 10.37
N PRO A 104 19.07 2.37 10.24
CA PRO A 104 18.08 3.43 9.99
C PRO A 104 17.35 3.28 8.65
N ASP A 105 17.91 2.53 7.69
CA ASP A 105 17.32 2.28 6.38
C ASP A 105 16.20 1.23 6.41
N ILE A 106 16.02 0.49 7.52
CA ILE A 106 14.88 -0.41 7.67
C ILE A 106 13.59 0.43 7.66
N GLU A 107 12.78 0.19 6.63
CA GLU A 107 11.42 0.70 6.54
C GLU A 107 10.57 0.02 7.63
N THR A 108 9.98 0.84 8.51
CA THR A 108 9.05 0.39 9.53
C THR A 108 7.67 0.97 9.26
N TRP A 109 6.65 0.42 9.92
CA TRP A 109 5.27 0.86 9.75
C TRP A 109 5.12 2.36 9.99
N GLU A 110 5.70 2.88 11.06
CA GLU A 110 5.59 4.31 11.39
C GLU A 110 6.29 5.19 10.35
N LYS A 111 7.49 4.80 9.89
CA LYS A 111 8.21 5.55 8.85
C LYS A 111 7.43 5.60 7.53
N VAL A 112 6.75 4.52 7.18
CA VAL A 112 6.05 4.38 5.90
C VAL A 112 4.63 4.94 5.97
N PHE A 113 3.85 4.57 6.98
CA PHE A 113 2.41 4.82 7.07
C PHE A 113 2.02 5.89 8.10
N GLY A 114 2.92 6.35 8.97
CA GLY A 114 2.61 7.30 10.05
C GLY A 114 2.15 8.71 9.60
N LYS A 115 2.27 9.01 8.30
CA LYS A 115 1.80 10.26 7.67
C LYS A 115 0.72 10.03 6.61
N VAL A 116 0.09 8.86 6.64
CA VAL A 116 -1.05 8.56 5.76
C VAL A 116 -2.30 9.21 6.31
N VAL A 117 -2.95 10.03 5.50
CA VAL A 117 -4.16 10.79 5.84
C VAL A 117 -5.31 10.46 4.90
N GLU A 118 -6.54 10.64 5.37
CA GLU A 118 -7.74 10.47 4.54
C GLU A 118 -7.92 11.65 3.54
N SER A 119 -7.62 12.86 4.00
CA SER A 119 -7.64 14.11 3.23
C SER A 119 -6.44 14.97 3.59
N PHE A 120 -5.90 15.71 2.61
CA PHE A 120 -4.90 16.75 2.87
C PHE A 120 -5.54 17.92 3.61
N SER A 121 -4.76 18.55 4.50
CA SER A 121 -5.14 19.78 5.19
C SER A 121 -4.89 21.04 4.36
#